data_AF-A0A534VIM5-F1
#
_entry.id   AF-A0A534VIM5-F1
#
_cell.length_a   1.000
_cell.length_b   1.000
_cell.length_c   1.000
_cell.angle_alpha   90.00
_cell.angle_beta   90.00
_cell.angle_gamma   90.00
#
_symmetry.space_group_name_H-M   'P 1'
#
loop_
_entity.id
_entity.type
_entity.pdbx_description
1 polymer ?
#
loop_
_entity_poly.entity_id
_entity_poly.type
_entity_poly.pdbx_seq_one_letter_code
_entity_poly.pdbx_strand_id
1 'polypeptide(L)' 'NFNQSMVQLTRHIAGAVAVSYDFSAFRSIVDVGGGFGALLPPILKANPELRGIVFDLPRCRDGAR' A
#
# COMPACT_ATOMS: atom_id res chain seq x y z
N ASN A 1 -7.32 -0.66 -17.70
CA ASN A 1 -7.35 0.78 -17.30
C ASN A 1 -6.09 1.07 -16.48
N PHE A 2 -5.48 2.25 -16.63
CA PHE A 2 -4.28 2.74 -15.94
C PHE A 2 -4.15 2.28 -14.47
N ASN A 3 -5.14 2.54 -13.62
CA ASN A 3 -5.06 2.20 -12.19
C ASN A 3 -4.91 0.68 -11.95
N GLN A 4 -5.57 -0.15 -12.76
CA GLN A 4 -5.43 -1.60 -12.66
C GLN A 4 -4.04 -2.07 -13.06
N SER A 5 -3.43 -1.45 -14.08
CA SER A 5 -2.05 -1.72 -14.47
C SER A 5 -1.07 -1.37 -13.35
N MET A 6 -1.28 -0.25 -12.66
CA MET A 6 -0.48 0.12 -11.49
C MET A 6 -0.64 -0.85 -10.33
N VAL A 7 -1.86 -1.32 -10.05
CA VAL A 7 -2.08 -2.38 -9.05
C VAL A 7 -1.30 -3.66 -9.37
N GLN A 8 -1.33 -4.12 -10.62
CA GLN A 8 -0.63 -5.35 -11.00
C GLN A 8 0.89 -5.22 -10.84
N LEU A 9 1.45 -4.08 -11.26
CA LEU A 9 2.89 -3.81 -11.10
C LEU A 9 3.26 -3.72 -9.61
N THR A 10 2.52 -2.95 -8.83
CA THR A 10 2.79 -2.76 -7.39
C THR A 10 2.72 -4.07 -6.62
N ARG A 11 1.75 -4.95 -6.91
CA ARG A 11 1.65 -6.27 -6.26
C ARG A 11 2.89 -7.14 -6.43
N HIS A 12 3.60 -7.00 -7.56
CA HIS A 12 4.83 -7.74 -7.82
C HIS A 12 5.99 -7.32 -6.90
N ILE A 13 6.03 -6.05 -6.48
CA ILE A 13 7.12 -5.51 -5.68
C ILE A 13 6.76 -5.34 -4.19
N ALA A 14 5.47 -5.23 -3.85
CA ALA A 14 5.03 -4.86 -2.51
C ALA A 14 5.45 -5.87 -1.43
N GLY A 15 5.54 -7.16 -1.77
CA GLY A 15 6.08 -8.18 -0.86
C GLY A 15 7.57 -7.97 -0.56
N ALA A 16 8.37 -7.60 -1.56
CA ALA A 16 9.80 -7.30 -1.37
C ALA A 16 9.99 -6.04 -0.51
N VAL A 17 9.18 -5.00 -0.74
CA VAL A 17 9.19 -3.78 0.09
C VAL A 17 8.88 -4.11 1.56
N ALA A 18 7.87 -4.95 1.81
CA ALA A 18 7.46 -5.33 3.16
C ALA A 18 8.55 -5.99 4.00
N VAL A 19 9.56 -6.61 3.36
CA VAL A 19 10.67 -7.31 4.06
C VAL A 19 12.02 -6.62 3.93
N SER A 20 12.14 -5.63 3.05
CA SER A 20 13.43 -4.93 2.80
C SER A 20 13.65 -3.72 3.70
N TYR A 21 12.62 -3.28 4.42
CA TYR A 21 12.68 -2.14 5.32
C TYR A 21 12.08 -2.50 6.68
N ASP A 22 12.71 -2.04 7.76
CA ASP A 22 12.22 -2.25 9.11
C ASP A 22 11.16 -1.19 9.46
N PHE A 23 9.90 -1.62 9.50
CA PHE A 23 8.77 -0.76 9.86
C PHE A 23 8.46 -0.78 11.36
N SER A 24 9.18 -1.54 12.18
CA SER A 24 8.87 -1.75 13.62
C SER A 24 8.95 -0.47 14.45
N ALA A 25 9.71 0.52 14.00
CA ALA A 25 9.81 1.82 14.65
C ALA A 25 8.54 2.68 14.52
N PHE A 26 7.59 2.30 13.66
CA PHE A 26 6.43 3.12 13.33
C PHE A 26 5.11 2.46 13.76
N ARG A 27 4.14 3.29 14.15
CA ARG A 27 2.76 2.87 14.46
C ARG A 27 1.75 3.24 13.38
N SER A 28 2.12 4.17 12.49
CA SER A 28 1.28 4.63 11.39
C SER A 28 2.10 4.87 10.13
N ILE A 29 1.49 4.57 8.98
CA ILE A 29 2.03 4.82 7.65
C ILE A 29 0.94 5.40 6.75
N VAL A 30 1.32 6.34 5.88
CA VAL A 30 0.43 6.92 4.87
C VAL A 30 1.04 6.70 3.49
N ASP A 31 0.28 6.06 2.61
CA ASP A 31 0.62 5.88 1.19
C ASP A 31 -0.03 7.02 0.38
N VAL A 32 0.78 8.04 0.08
CA VAL A 32 0.36 9.25 -0.65
C VAL A 32 0.45 8.98 -2.15
N GLY A 33 -0.67 9.08 -2.86
CA GLY A 33 -0.75 8.65 -4.26
C GLY A 33 -0.81 7.13 -4.43
N GLY A 34 -1.27 6.41 -3.40
CA GLY A 34 -1.30 4.94 -3.37
C GLY A 34 -2.28 4.28 -4.34
N GLY A 35 -3.07 5.06 -5.09
CA GLY A 35 -4.06 4.59 -6.04
C GLY A 35 -5.11 3.72 -5.37
N PHE A 36 -5.17 2.45 -5.78
CA PHE A 36 -6.07 1.46 -5.18
C PHE A 36 -5.48 0.77 -3.94
N GLY A 37 -4.35 1.28 -3.42
CA GLY A 37 -3.77 0.84 -2.15
C GLY A 37 -2.98 -0.46 -2.22
N ALA A 38 -2.51 -0.89 -3.40
CA ALA A 38 -1.90 -2.21 -3.58
C ALA A 38 -0.60 -2.43 -2.79
N LEU A 39 0.06 -1.35 -2.34
CA LEU A 39 1.34 -1.42 -1.62
C LEU A 39 1.19 -1.76 -0.14
N LEU A 40 0.21 -1.16 0.55
CA LEU A 40 0.08 -1.29 2.01
C LEU A 40 -0.31 -2.69 2.52
N PRO A 41 -1.22 -3.46 1.89
CA PRO A 41 -1.68 -4.74 2.42
C PRO A 41 -0.56 -5.72 2.81
N PRO A 42 0.46 -6.00 1.97
CA PRO A 42 1.56 -6.87 2.38
C PRO A 42 2.44 -6.27 3.48
N ILE A 43 2.64 -4.94 3.51
CA ILE A 43 3.40 -4.26 4.58
C ILE A 43 2.67 -4.41 5.91
N LEU A 44 1.37 -4.12 5.96
CA LEU A 44 0.55 -4.24 7.18
C LEU A 44 0.41 -5.70 7.63
N LYS A 45 0.35 -6.65 6.69
CA LYS A 45 0.35 -8.09 7.03
C LYS A 45 1.65 -8.53 7.69
N ALA A 46 2.79 -7.99 7.26
CA ALA A 46 4.09 -8.27 7.87
C ALA A 46 4.31 -7.50 9.19
N ASN A 47 3.59 -6.41 9.43
CA ASN A 47 3.75 -5.52 10.59
C ASN A 47 2.39 -5.27 11.27
N PRO A 48 1.88 -6.21 12.10
CA PRO A 48 0.52 -6.15 12.64
C PRO A 48 0.21 -4.95 13.56
N GLU A 49 1.25 -4.34 14.15
CA GLU A 49 1.09 -3.14 14.99
C GLU A 49 0.99 -1.85 14.18
N LEU A 50 1.31 -1.90 12.88
CA LEU A 50 1.29 -0.76 11.97
C LEU A 50 -0.14 -0.50 11.46
N ARG A 51 -0.56 0.77 11.47
CA ARG A 51 -1.83 1.21 10.87
C ARG A 51 -1.56 1.96 9.57
N GLY A 52 -2.28 1.60 8.50
CA GLY A 52 -2.10 2.20 7.18
C GLY A 52 -3.26 3.10 6.76
N ILE A 53 -2.94 4.18 6.06
CA ILE A 53 -3.90 5.06 5.37
C ILE A 53 -3.45 5.19 3.91
N VAL A 54 -4.38 5.01 2.97
CA VAL A 54 -4.16 5.39 1.56
C VAL A 54 -4.75 6.77 1.35
N PHE A 55 -3.94 7.71 0.86
CA PHE A 55 -4.38 9.06 0.54
C PHE A 55 -4.23 9.32 -0.96
N ASP A 56 -5.36 9.41 -1.66
CA ASP A 56 -5.40 9.63 -3.10
C ASP A 56 -6.62 10.47 -3.51
N LEU A 57 -6.72 10.75 -4.80
CA LEU A 57 -7.78 11.51 -5.42
C LEU A 57 -9.12 10.76 -5.38
N PRO A 58 -10.27 11.47 -5.38
CA PRO A 58 -11.59 10.84 -5.24
C PRO A 58 -11.88 9.74 -6.25
N ARG A 59 -11.36 9.86 -7.49
CA ARG A 59 -11.51 8.87 -8.57
C ARG A 59 -10.89 7.49 -8.28
N CYS A 60 -10.03 7.39 -7.27
CA CYS A 60 -9.39 6.14 -6.88
C CYS A 60 -10.24 5.34 -5.87
N ARG A 61 -11.27 5.97 -5.28
CA ARG A 61 -12.08 5.40 -4.20
C ARG A 61 -12.72 4.05 -4.56
N ASP A 62 -13.31 3.95 -5.74
CA ASP A 62 -14.09 2.77 -6.14
C ASP A 62 -13.24 1.51 -6.37
N GLY A 63 -11.93 1.69 -6.59
CA GLY A 63 -10.99 0.58 -6.75
C GLY A 63 -10.17 0.26 -5.50
N ALA A 64 -10.23 1.10 -4.47
CA ALA A 64 -9.53 0.86 -3.21
C ALA A 64 -10.10 -0.38 -2.51
N ARG A 65 -9.22 -1.25 -1.99
CA ARG A 65 -9.57 -2.49 -1.28
C ARG A 65 -8.69 -2.71 -0.07
#